data_AF-A0A519IAV5-F1
#
_entry.id   AF-A0A519IAV5-F1
#
_cell.length_a   1.000
_cell.length_b   1.000
_cell.length_c   1.000
_cell.angle_alpha   90.00
_cell.angle_beta   90.00
_cell.angle_gamma   90.00
#
_symmetry.space_group_name_H-M   'P 1'
#
loop_
_entity.id
_entity.type
_entity.pdbx_description
1 polymer ?
#
loop_
_entity_poly.entity_id
_entity_poly.type
_entity_poly.pdbx_seq_one_letter_code
_entity_poly.pdbx_strand_id
1 'polypeptide(L)'
;VSTLGTRSAGFETVDGDTAAFHPMAGRVTVNSAEAYLGACAAGLGLIQAPLLGVRELIDRGLLVEVLPHHPAPPMPVTLIYPHRRHLPHRVRVVMDWLAAVVQAHLQSEANAAGVDG
;
A
#
# COMPACT_ATOMS: atom_id res chain seq x y z
N VAL A 1 -2.40 4.18 18.30
CA VAL A 1 -1.52 5.19 17.67
C VAL A 1 -0.13 4.61 17.68
N SER A 2 0.42 4.24 16.52
CA SER A 2 1.82 3.78 16.44
C SER A 2 2.73 4.99 16.68
N THR A 3 3.64 4.87 17.64
CA THR A 3 4.59 5.93 17.99
C THR A 3 5.54 6.16 16.82
N LEU A 4 5.75 7.42 16.43
CA LEU A 4 6.78 7.76 15.44
C LEU A 4 8.14 7.21 15.91
N GLY A 5 8.85 6.49 15.03
CA GLY A 5 10.19 5.94 15.30
C GLY A 5 10.24 4.53 15.88
N THR A 6 9.09 3.85 16.06
CA THR A 6 9.09 2.43 16.45
C THR A 6 9.71 1.58 15.33
N ARG A 7 10.57 0.62 15.69
CA ARG A 7 11.21 -0.30 14.73
C ARG A 7 10.11 -1.09 13.98
N SER A 8 10.24 -1.20 12.65
CA SER A 8 9.28 -1.94 11.81
C SER A 8 9.02 -3.34 12.38
N ALA A 9 7.76 -3.80 12.29
CA ALA A 9 7.38 -5.17 12.62
C ALA A 9 8.09 -6.22 11.73
N GLY A 10 8.67 -5.77 10.62
CA GLY A 10 9.51 -6.60 9.75
C GLY A 10 9.02 -6.55 8.31
N PHE A 11 9.25 -7.65 7.60
CA PHE A 11 8.74 -7.90 6.26
C PHE A 11 7.45 -8.70 6.35
N GLU A 12 6.41 -8.28 5.64
CA GLU A 12 5.08 -8.89 5.66
C GLU A 12 4.93 -9.92 4.53
N THR A 13 4.37 -11.09 4.84
CA THR A 13 3.97 -12.08 3.83
C THR A 13 2.56 -12.59 4.13
N VAL A 14 1.99 -13.32 3.18
CA VAL A 14 0.75 -14.06 3.36
C VAL A 14 1.06 -15.56 3.39
N ASP A 15 0.71 -16.23 4.50
CA ASP A 15 0.81 -17.68 4.66
C ASP A 15 -0.61 -18.26 4.71
N GLY A 16 -1.11 -18.73 3.56
CA GLY A 16 -2.51 -19.10 3.40
C GLY A 16 -3.42 -17.88 3.48
N ASP A 17 -4.29 -17.81 4.48
CA ASP A 17 -5.17 -16.64 4.74
C ASP A 17 -4.64 -15.72 5.85
N THR A 18 -3.42 -15.98 6.37
CA THR A 18 -2.89 -15.27 7.54
C THR A 18 -1.70 -14.39 7.17
N ALA A 19 -1.73 -13.14 7.63
CA ALA A 19 -0.57 -12.27 7.55
C ALA A 19 0.54 -12.77 8.50
N ALA A 20 1.75 -12.96 7.96
CA ALA A 20 2.95 -13.31 8.70
C ALA A 20 3.94 -12.14 8.69
N PHE A 21 4.65 -11.95 9.80
CA PHE A 21 5.67 -10.91 9.96
C PHE A 21 7.02 -11.56 10.23
N HIS A 22 8.00 -11.23 9.40
CA HIS A 22 9.37 -11.74 9.52
C HIS A 22 10.27 -10.64 10.07
N PRO A 23 10.88 -10.80 11.27
CA PRO A 23 11.79 -9.81 11.81
C PRO A 23 12.97 -9.55 10.87
N MET A 24 13.16 -8.28 10.49
CA MET A 24 14.23 -7.86 9.59
C MET A 24 15.11 -6.78 10.22
N ALA A 25 16.41 -6.81 9.91
CA ALA A 25 17.30 -5.70 10.20
C ALA A 25 16.99 -4.54 9.23
N GLY A 26 16.59 -3.39 9.76
CA GLY A 26 16.39 -2.16 8.98
C GLY A 26 17.61 -1.26 9.02
N ARG A 27 18.06 -0.77 7.86
CA ARG A 27 19.16 0.23 7.77
C ARG A 27 18.67 1.66 7.99
N VAL A 28 17.42 1.94 7.64
CA VAL A 28 16.78 3.25 7.70
C VAL A 28 15.33 3.05 8.14
N THR A 29 14.86 3.92 9.04
CA THR A 29 13.45 3.98 9.45
C THR A 29 12.92 5.37 9.18
N VAL A 30 11.83 5.46 8.44
CA VAL A 30 11.17 6.72 8.06
C VAL A 30 9.67 6.60 8.29
N ASN A 31 8.98 7.74 8.32
CA ASN A 31 7.54 7.85 8.59
C ASN A 31 6.77 8.54 7.45
N SER A 32 7.39 8.71 6.27
CA SER A 32 6.74 9.25 5.08
C SER A 32 6.98 8.34 3.88
N ALA A 33 5.97 8.23 3.01
CA ALA A 33 6.07 7.42 1.80
C ALA A 33 7.19 7.93 0.86
N GLU A 34 7.34 9.25 0.74
CA GLU A 34 8.37 9.86 -0.11
C GLU A 34 9.78 9.48 0.34
N ALA A 35 10.09 9.57 1.63
CA ALA A 35 11.40 9.17 2.14
C ALA A 35 11.62 7.66 2.04
N TYR A 36 10.55 6.86 2.15
CA TYR A 36 10.61 5.40 2.04
C TYR A 36 10.96 4.97 0.61
N LEU A 37 10.30 5.57 -0.38
CA LEU A 37 10.60 5.38 -1.80
C LEU A 37 11.99 5.90 -2.17
N GLY A 38 12.33 7.12 -1.72
CA GLY A 38 13.63 7.73 -1.98
C GLY A 38 14.79 6.91 -1.42
N ALA A 39 14.64 6.33 -0.22
CA ALA A 39 15.65 5.44 0.36
C ALA A 39 15.86 4.17 -0.47
N CYS A 40 14.77 3.55 -0.97
CA CYS A 40 14.86 2.37 -1.83
C CYS A 40 15.53 2.71 -3.17
N ALA A 41 15.09 3.78 -3.83
CA ALA A 41 15.66 4.23 -5.10
C ALA A 41 17.14 4.63 -4.97
N ALA A 42 17.58 5.09 -3.79
CA ALA A 42 18.98 5.34 -3.48
C ALA A 42 19.81 4.08 -3.14
N GLY A 43 19.21 2.89 -3.20
CA GLY A 43 19.89 1.61 -2.94
C GLY A 43 20.09 1.28 -1.46
N LEU A 44 19.32 1.89 -0.56
CA LEU A 44 19.47 1.67 0.90
C LEU A 44 18.77 0.40 1.40
N GLY A 45 18.01 -0.29 0.55
CA GLY A 45 17.39 -1.57 0.87
C GLY A 45 16.10 -1.84 0.08
N LEU A 46 15.37 -2.87 0.53
CA LEU A 46 14.06 -3.25 0.01
C LEU A 46 12.94 -2.54 0.77
N ILE A 47 11.80 -2.36 0.10
CA ILE A 47 10.59 -1.78 0.68
C ILE A 47 9.36 -2.59 0.27
N GLN A 48 8.28 -2.46 1.04
CA GLN A 48 6.96 -2.96 0.68
C GLN A 48 6.03 -1.75 0.49
N ALA A 49 5.68 -1.46 -0.75
CA ALA A 49 4.87 -0.31 -1.12
C ALA A 49 3.70 -0.75 -2.01
N PRO A 50 2.54 -0.07 -1.95
CA PRO A 50 1.46 -0.31 -2.89
C PRO A 50 1.94 -0.09 -4.33
N LEU A 51 1.65 -1.04 -5.22
CA LEU A 51 2.13 -1.02 -6.61
C LEU A 51 1.76 0.29 -7.33
N LEU A 52 0.54 0.79 -7.10
CA LEU A 52 0.06 2.07 -7.64
C LEU A 52 1.02 3.23 -7.36
N GLY A 53 1.67 3.25 -6.19
CA GLY A 53 2.59 4.32 -5.79
C GLY A 53 4.00 4.19 -6.39
N VAL A 54 4.34 3.06 -7.02
CA VAL A 54 5.70 2.76 -7.49
C VAL A 54 5.78 2.37 -8.97
N ARG A 55 4.64 2.23 -9.66
CA ARG A 55 4.56 1.78 -11.05
C ARG A 55 5.49 2.55 -11.98
N GLU A 56 5.46 3.89 -11.93
CA GLU A 56 6.32 4.74 -12.75
C GLU A 56 7.81 4.47 -12.51
N LEU A 57 8.21 4.21 -11.26
CA LEU A 57 9.60 3.93 -10.91
C LEU A 57 10.03 2.55 -11.43
N ILE A 58 9.13 1.57 -11.44
CA ILE A 58 9.36 0.24 -12.03
C ILE A 58 9.47 0.35 -13.55
N ASP A 59 8.55 1.06 -14.20
CA ASP A 59 8.53 1.23 -15.66
C ASP A 59 9.80 1.95 -16.16
N ARG A 60 10.35 2.86 -15.35
CA ARG A 60 11.62 3.56 -15.63
C ARG A 60 12.86 2.73 -15.28
N GLY A 61 12.70 1.53 -14.74
CA GLY A 61 13.80 0.66 -14.28
C GLY A 61 14.56 1.18 -13.06
N LEU A 62 13.99 2.15 -12.33
CA LEU A 62 14.57 2.68 -11.09
C LEU A 62 14.28 1.78 -9.90
N LEU A 63 13.18 1.03 -9.95
CA LEU A 63 12.83 -0.02 -9.01
C LEU A 63 12.58 -1.32 -9.79
N VAL A 64 12.71 -2.44 -9.08
CA VAL A 64 12.37 -3.76 -9.61
C VAL A 64 11.61 -4.52 -8.54
N GLU A 65 10.59 -5.26 -8.97
CA GLU A 65 9.88 -6.17 -8.07
C GLU A 65 10.78 -7.34 -7.68
N VAL A 66 10.75 -7.70 -6.40
CA VAL A 66 11.46 -8.85 -5.86
C VAL A 66 10.49 -9.70 -5.06
N LEU A 67 10.73 -11.01 -5.01
CA LEU A 67 9.89 -11.97 -4.27
C LEU A 67 8.39 -11.95 -4.68
N PRO A 68 8.05 -12.08 -5.98
CA PRO A 68 6.66 -11.99 -6.45
C PRO A 68 5.74 -13.07 -5.87
N HIS A 69 6.29 -14.16 -5.32
CA HIS A 69 5.55 -15.25 -4.68
C HIS A 69 5.31 -15.06 -3.17
N HIS A 70 5.77 -13.95 -2.60
CA HIS A 70 5.61 -13.63 -1.19
C HIS A 70 5.07 -12.20 -1.01
N PRO A 71 3.85 -11.92 -1.52
CA PRO A 71 3.27 -10.59 -1.42
C PRO A 71 2.93 -10.23 0.03
N ALA A 72 2.94 -8.93 0.32
CA ALA A 72 2.34 -8.39 1.53
C ALA A 72 0.80 -8.58 1.48
N PRO A 73 0.13 -8.63 2.64
CA PRO A 73 -1.33 -8.61 2.68
C PRO A 73 -1.92 -7.40 1.94
N PRO A 74 -3.07 -7.53 1.28
CA PRO A 74 -3.75 -6.41 0.65
C PRO A 74 -4.04 -5.27 1.64
N MET A 75 -3.72 -4.04 1.25
CA MET A 75 -3.98 -2.86 2.08
C MET A 75 -5.38 -2.29 1.80
N PRO A 76 -6.34 -2.37 2.73
CA PRO A 76 -7.69 -1.89 2.50
C PRO A 76 -7.75 -0.37 2.40
N VAL A 77 -8.48 0.14 1.41
CA VAL A 77 -8.76 1.57 1.25
C VAL A 77 -10.13 1.89 1.86
N THR A 78 -10.16 2.81 2.83
CA THR A 78 -11.40 3.20 3.53
C THR A 78 -11.71 4.68 3.33
N LEU A 79 -12.98 5.01 3.08
CA LEU A 79 -13.46 6.39 3.07
C LEU A 79 -13.96 6.78 4.46
N ILE A 80 -13.20 7.65 5.15
CA ILE A 80 -13.52 8.08 6.51
C ILE A 80 -14.36 9.37 6.48
N TYR A 81 -15.47 9.36 7.21
CA TYR A 81 -16.33 10.53 7.38
C TYR A 81 -16.84 10.63 8.82
N PRO A 82 -17.12 11.84 9.34
CA PRO A 82 -17.68 12.00 10.67
C PRO A 82 -19.05 11.33 10.78
N HIS A 83 -19.22 10.48 11.79
CA HIS A 83 -20.51 9.86 12.08
C HIS A 83 -21.52 10.94 12.51
N ARG A 84 -22.43 11.32 11.62
CA ARG A 84 -23.51 12.28 11.89
C ARG A 84 -24.86 11.59 11.76
N ARG A 85 -25.78 11.89 12.68
CA ARG A 85 -27.14 11.30 12.74
C ARG A 85 -27.92 11.42 11.42
N HIS A 86 -27.63 12.46 10.63
CA HIS A 86 -28.16 12.61 9.27
C HIS A 86 -27.02 13.02 8.33
N LEU A 87 -26.48 12.06 7.57
CA LEU A 87 -25.55 12.34 6.49
C LEU A 87 -26.31 13.02 5.34
N PRO A 88 -25.96 14.25 4.92
CA PRO A 88 -26.67 14.92 3.83
C PRO A 88 -26.61 14.10 2.54
N HIS A 89 -27.72 14.04 1.79
CA HIS A 89 -27.84 13.26 0.55
C HIS A 89 -26.69 13.54 -0.43
N ARG A 90 -26.34 14.81 -0.63
CA ARG A 90 -25.22 15.23 -1.50
C ARG A 90 -23.88 14.58 -1.12
N VAL A 91 -23.62 14.35 0.17
CA VAL A 91 -22.38 13.71 0.62
C VAL A 91 -22.41 12.24 0.27
N ARG A 92 -23.54 11.56 0.50
CA ARG A 92 -23.72 10.16 0.09
C ARG A 92 -23.49 9.97 -1.41
N VAL A 93 -24.10 10.82 -2.23
CA VAL A 93 -23.91 10.77 -3.71
C VAL A 93 -22.44 10.91 -4.09
N VAL A 94 -21.70 11.84 -3.47
CA VAL A 94 -20.26 11.99 -3.72
C VAL A 94 -19.47 10.77 -3.22
N MET A 95 -19.82 10.22 -2.07
CA MET A 95 -19.17 9.01 -1.53
C MET A 95 -19.38 7.81 -2.44
N ASP A 96 -20.60 7.58 -2.91
CA ASP A 96 -20.94 6.47 -3.82
C ASP A 96 -20.21 6.63 -5.16
N TRP A 97 -20.17 7.86 -5.69
CA TRP A 97 -19.40 8.16 -6.90
C TRP A 97 -17.89 7.95 -6.71
N LEU A 98 -17.32 8.44 -5.61
CA LEU A 98 -15.90 8.23 -5.28
C LEU A 98 -15.57 6.74 -5.15
N ALA A 99 -16.43 5.98 -4.45
CA ALA A 99 -16.24 4.54 -4.29
C ALA A 99 -16.21 3.83 -5.65
N ALA A 100 -17.15 4.17 -6.55
CA ALA A 100 -17.19 3.59 -7.89
C ALA A 100 -15.93 3.93 -8.71
N VAL A 101 -15.49 5.19 -8.70
CA VAL A 101 -14.29 5.65 -9.44
C VAL A 101 -13.02 4.99 -8.89
N VAL A 102 -12.84 4.99 -7.57
CA VAL A 102 -11.66 4.42 -6.92
C VAL A 102 -11.63 2.91 -7.09
N GLN A 103 -12.75 2.21 -6.94
CA GLN A 103 -12.82 0.76 -7.14
C GLN A 103 -12.44 0.37 -8.56
N ALA A 104 -12.96 1.05 -9.58
CA ALA A 104 -12.60 0.79 -10.97
C ALA A 104 -11.10 1.00 -11.23
N HIS A 105 -10.51 2.04 -10.64
CA HIS A 105 -9.09 2.32 -10.78
C HIS A 105 -8.22 1.26 -10.08
N LEU A 106 -8.57 0.86 -8.85
CA LEU A 106 -7.85 -0.18 -8.11
C LEU A 106 -7.93 -1.55 -8.80
N GLN A 107 -9.08 -1.90 -9.40
CA GLN A 107 -9.24 -3.13 -10.17
C GLN A 107 -8.40 -3.12 -11.45
N SER A 108 -8.36 -1.99 -12.17
CA SER A 108 -7.50 -1.85 -13.35
C SER A 108 -6.03 -2.11 -13.02
N GLU A 109 -5.56 -1.60 -11.89
CA GLU A 109 -4.19 -1.80 -11.42
C GLU A 109 -3.94 -3.24 -10.96
N ALA A 110 -4.86 -3.85 -10.22
CA ALA A 110 -4.75 -5.25 -9.79
C ALA A 110 -4.64 -6.20 -11.00
N ASN A 111 -5.45 -5.95 -12.03
CA ASN A 111 -5.41 -6.73 -13.27
C ASN A 111 -4.09 -6.50 -14.03
N ALA A 112 -3.57 -5.27 -14.05
CA ALA A 112 -2.29 -4.93 -14.66
C ALA A 112 -1.07 -5.44 -13.86
N ALA A 113 -1.27 -5.78 -12.59
CA ALA A 113 -0.29 -6.40 -11.70
C ALA A 113 -0.28 -7.93 -11.80
N GLY A 114 -1.25 -8.54 -12.49
CA GLY A 114 -1.37 -10.00 -12.58
C GLY A 114 -1.78 -10.67 -11.25
N VAL A 115 -2.47 -9.94 -10.37
CA VAL A 115 -2.83 -10.39 -9.00
C VAL A 115 -4.14 -11.21 -8.97
N ASP A 116 -4.69 -11.59 -10.12
CA ASP A 116 -5.81 -12.53 -10.21
C ASP A 116 -5.28 -13.98 -10.14
N GLY A 117 -5.07 -14.48 -8.91
CA GLY A 117 -4.69 -15.86 -8.61
C GLY A 117 -4.75 -16.18 -7.13
#